data_AF-A0A4Y4G7B7-F1
#
_entry.id   AF-A0A4Y4G7B7-F1
#
_cell.length_a   1.000
_cell.length_b   1.000
_cell.length_c   1.000
_cell.angle_alpha   90.00
_cell.angle_beta   90.00
_cell.angle_gamma   90.00
#
_symmetry.space_group_name_H-M   'P 1'
#
loop_
_entity.id
_entity.type
_entity.pdbx_description
1 polymer ?
#
loop_
_entity_poly.entity_id
_entity_poly.type
_entity_poly.pdbx_seq_one_letter_code
_entity_poly.pdbx_strand_id
1 'polypeptide(L)'
;MFKNDEKQRLLNFLEKHPMMNEQEKVIITNTINQMNNQNQDIEIFSLIKTLRQLSSKHSLSDDGRRLLTKLHRRQWIWGVLGVLPFF
;
A
#
# COMPACT_ATOMS: atom_id res chain seq x y z
N MET A 1 10.71 -6.87 -14.47
CA MET A 1 10.53 -8.10 -13.67
C MET A 1 10.29 -7.65 -12.22
N PHE A 2 9.06 -7.20 -11.88
CA PHE A 2 8.75 -6.53 -10.59
C PHE A 2 7.45 -7.02 -9.93
N LYS A 3 6.78 -8.03 -10.50
CA LYS A 3 5.44 -8.49 -10.07
C LYS A 3 5.42 -9.34 -8.77
N ASN A 4 6.50 -9.42 -8.01
CA ASN A 4 6.52 -10.15 -6.73
C ASN A 4 7.11 -9.34 -5.56
N ASP A 5 7.69 -8.17 -5.83
CA ASP A 5 8.33 -7.33 -4.79
C ASP A 5 7.32 -6.60 -3.90
N GLU A 6 6.16 -6.21 -4.44
CA GLU A 6 5.21 -5.38 -3.69
C GLU A 6 4.46 -6.18 -2.62
N LYS A 7 4.05 -7.41 -2.96
CA LYS A 7 3.47 -8.35 -2.00
C LYS A 7 4.43 -8.65 -0.86
N GLN A 8 5.68 -9.01 -1.16
CA GLN A 8 6.70 -9.28 -0.14
C GLN A 8 6.99 -8.06 0.72
N ARG A 9 6.98 -6.85 0.15
CA ARG A 9 7.14 -5.61 0.93
C ARG A 9 6.01 -5.39 1.93
N LEU A 10 4.77 -5.63 1.53
CA LEU A 10 3.62 -5.47 2.44
C LEU A 10 3.66 -6.52 3.56
N LEU A 11 4.02 -7.77 3.24
CA LEU A 11 4.25 -8.80 4.26
C LEU A 11 5.36 -8.42 5.24
N ASN A 12 6.52 -8.00 4.71
CA ASN A 12 7.64 -7.54 5.54
C ASN A 12 7.28 -6.30 6.36
N PHE A 13 6.36 -5.46 5.89
CA PHE A 13 5.89 -4.30 6.64
C PHE A 13 5.01 -4.73 7.82
N LEU A 14 4.08 -5.68 7.60
CA LEU A 14 3.25 -6.23 8.68
C LEU A 14 4.09 -6.89 9.78
N GLU A 15 5.12 -7.66 9.41
CA GLU A 15 6.02 -8.29 10.39
C GLU A 15 6.81 -7.27 11.22
N LYS A 16 7.22 -6.15 10.61
CA LYS A 16 8.02 -5.10 11.27
C LYS A 16 7.19 -4.11 12.08
N HIS A 17 5.88 -4.09 11.89
CA HIS A 17 4.97 -3.13 12.52
C HIS A 17 3.83 -3.84 13.27
N PRO A 18 4.14 -4.57 14.37
CA PRO A 18 3.12 -5.31 15.13
C PRO A 18 2.09 -4.41 15.82
N MET A 19 2.45 -3.14 16.08
CA MET A 19 1.59 -2.12 16.71
C MET A 19 0.61 -1.46 15.73
N MET A 20 0.60 -1.89 14.47
CA MET A 20 -0.36 -1.40 13.47
C MET A 20 -1.80 -1.74 13.88
N ASN A 21 -2.75 -0.89 13.55
CA ASN A 21 -4.15 -1.09 13.96
C ASN A 21 -4.73 -2.32 13.24
N GLU A 22 -5.58 -3.09 13.93
CA GLU A 22 -6.20 -4.30 13.37
C GLU A 22 -6.96 -4.02 12.06
N GLN A 23 -7.64 -2.87 11.97
CA GLN A 23 -8.28 -2.45 10.72
C GLN A 23 -7.30 -2.30 9.56
N GLU A 24 -6.12 -1.74 9.82
CA GLU A 24 -5.09 -1.54 8.81
C GLU A 24 -4.44 -2.86 8.40
N LYS A 25 -4.19 -3.75 9.37
CA LYS A 25 -3.69 -5.11 9.12
C LYS A 25 -4.65 -5.89 8.23
N VAL A 26 -5.95 -5.83 8.50
CA VAL A 26 -6.98 -6.47 7.68
C VAL A 26 -6.98 -5.93 6.25
N ILE A 27 -6.90 -4.60 6.09
CA ILE A 27 -6.86 -3.97 4.76
C ILE A 27 -5.64 -4.44 3.97
N ILE A 28 -4.44 -4.39 4.57
CA ILE A 28 -3.20 -4.83 3.90
C ILE A 28 -3.25 -6.31 3.56
N THR A 29 -3.75 -7.14 4.47
CA THR A 29 -3.89 -8.60 4.25
C THR A 29 -4.86 -8.91 3.11
N ASN A 30 -5.99 -8.20 3.05
CA ASN A 30 -6.94 -8.30 1.94
C ASN A 30 -6.28 -7.89 0.61
N THR A 31 -5.55 -6.77 0.57
CA THR A 31 -4.83 -6.36 -0.62
C THR A 31 -3.79 -7.40 -1.05
N ILE A 32 -3.01 -7.98 -0.12
CA ILE A 32 -2.05 -9.05 -0.40
C ILE A 32 -2.74 -10.27 -1.02
N ASN A 33 -3.93 -10.63 -0.52
CA ASN A 33 -4.70 -11.75 -1.07
C ASN A 33 -5.24 -11.43 -2.47
N GLN A 34 -5.72 -10.22 -2.70
CA GLN A 34 -6.19 -9.76 -4.02
C GLN A 34 -5.06 -9.68 -5.05
N MET A 35 -3.84 -9.30 -4.63
CA MET A 35 -2.64 -9.30 -5.48
C MET A 35 -2.25 -10.67 -6.04
N ASN A 36 -2.70 -11.78 -5.45
CA ASN A 36 -2.47 -13.11 -6.01
C ASN A 36 -3.38 -13.39 -7.23
N ASN A 37 -4.53 -12.73 -7.29
CA ASN A 37 -5.57 -12.98 -8.29
C ASN A 37 -5.70 -11.85 -9.32
N GLN A 38 -5.22 -10.65 -8.99
CA GLN A 38 -5.39 -9.42 -9.77
C GLN A 38 -4.03 -8.72 -10.01
N ASN A 39 -4.03 -7.69 -10.86
CA ASN A 39 -2.82 -6.93 -11.15
C ASN A 39 -2.38 -6.14 -9.89
N GLN A 40 -1.14 -6.38 -9.44
CA GLN A 40 -0.60 -5.78 -8.22
C GLN A 40 -0.63 -4.26 -8.21
N ASP A 41 -0.40 -3.63 -9.36
CA ASP A 41 -0.41 -2.17 -9.46
C ASP A 41 -1.79 -1.57 -9.17
N ILE A 42 -2.86 -2.25 -9.60
CA ILE A 42 -4.26 -1.84 -9.34
C ILE A 42 -4.56 -1.98 -7.85
N GLU A 43 -4.16 -3.09 -7.25
CA GLU A 43 -4.36 -3.35 -5.83
C GLU A 43 -3.59 -2.36 -4.95
N ILE A 44 -2.38 -1.99 -5.33
CA ILE A 44 -1.58 -0.96 -4.63
C ILE A 44 -2.22 0.41 -4.74
N PHE A 45 -2.75 0.75 -5.92
CA PHE A 45 -3.51 1.98 -6.09
C PHE A 45 -4.75 2.02 -5.18
N SER A 46 -5.49 0.91 -5.12
CA SER A 46 -6.65 0.74 -4.24
C SER A 46 -6.27 0.86 -2.75
N LEU A 47 -5.16 0.24 -2.35
CA LEU A 47 -4.62 0.32 -1.00
C LEU A 47 -4.25 1.76 -0.63
N ILE A 48 -3.54 2.49 -1.51
CA ILE A 48 -3.19 3.90 -1.29
C ILE A 48 -4.44 4.74 -1.11
N LYS A 49 -5.46 4.55 -1.95
CA LYS A 49 -6.74 5.28 -1.83
C LYS A 49 -7.42 5.02 -0.49
N THR A 50 -7.44 3.77 -0.05
CA THR A 50 -8.06 3.34 1.21
C THR A 50 -7.31 3.91 2.42
N LEU A 51 -5.97 3.80 2.44
CA LEU A 51 -5.12 4.38 3.48
C LEU A 51 -5.25 5.91 3.51
N ARG A 52 -5.38 6.56 2.36
CA ARG A 52 -5.61 8.01 2.28
C ARG A 52 -6.95 8.41 2.88
N GLN A 53 -8.02 7.66 2.61
CA GLN A 53 -9.33 7.90 3.24
C GLN A 53 -9.29 7.73 4.75
N LEU A 54 -8.60 6.69 5.24
CA LEU A 54 -8.38 6.48 6.68
C LEU A 54 -7.52 7.59 7.30
N SER A 55 -6.50 8.08 6.58
CA SER A 55 -5.70 9.22 7.00
C SER A 55 -6.56 10.47 7.17
N SER A 56 -7.45 10.75 6.21
CA SER A 56 -8.36 11.90 6.28
C SER A 56 -9.36 11.80 7.42
N LYS A 57 -9.70 10.58 7.85
CA LYS A 57 -10.59 10.33 9.00
C LYS A 57 -9.86 10.30 10.35
N HIS A 58 -8.57 10.62 10.38
CA HIS A 58 -7.70 10.49 11.57
C HIS A 58 -7.67 9.09 12.19
N SER A 59 -8.09 8.06 11.45
CA SER A 59 -8.16 6.65 11.93
C SER A 59 -6.91 5.85 11.60
N LEU A 60 -5.93 6.49 10.94
CA LEU A 60 -4.68 5.88 10.52
C LEU A 60 -3.63 5.99 11.63
N SER A 61 -3.00 4.87 11.96
CA SER A 61 -1.87 4.82 12.90
C SER A 61 -0.63 5.49 12.31
N ASP A 62 0.35 5.81 13.15
CA ASP A 62 1.62 6.38 12.69
C ASP A 62 2.37 5.46 11.73
N ASP A 63 2.25 4.14 11.91
CA ASP A 63 2.79 3.15 11.00
C ASP A 63 2.02 3.09 9.68
N GLY A 64 0.69 3.18 9.72
CA GLY A 64 -0.15 3.32 8.53
C GLY A 64 0.19 4.57 7.71
N ARG A 65 0.45 5.70 8.38
CA ARG A 65 0.91 6.94 7.73
C ARG A 65 2.27 6.76 7.06
N ARG A 66 3.22 6.11 7.74
CA ARG A 66 4.54 5.79 7.18
C ARG A 66 4.42 4.89 5.95
N LEU A 67 3.53 3.90 5.97
CA LEU A 67 3.26 3.05 4.82
C LEU A 67 2.70 3.87 3.65
N LEU A 68 1.68 4.70 3.91
CA LEU A 68 1.08 5.58 2.91
C LEU A 68 2.14 6.49 2.26
N THR A 69 3.01 7.13 3.05
CA THR A 69 4.09 7.97 2.51
C THR A 69 5.05 7.17 1.61
N LYS A 70 5.44 5.95 2.02
CA LYS A 70 6.33 5.10 1.21
C LYS A 70 5.69 4.70 -0.12
N LEU A 71 4.40 4.32 -0.10
CA LEU A 71 3.65 3.93 -1.29
C LEU A 71 3.45 5.14 -2.24
N HIS A 72 3.08 6.30 -1.70
CA HIS A 72 2.86 7.52 -2.48
C HIS A 72 4.15 8.03 -3.15
N ARG A 73 5.29 7.95 -2.44
CA ARG A 73 6.61 8.33 -3.00
C ARG A 73 7.00 7.43 -4.16
N ARG A 74 6.63 6.15 -4.12
CA ARG A 74 6.89 5.19 -5.18
C ARG A 74 6.03 5.46 -6.41
N GLN A 75 4.73 5.73 -6.24
CA GLN A 75 3.86 6.18 -7.34
C GLN A 75 4.41 7.42 -8.03
N TRP A 76 4.93 8.38 -7.26
CA TRP A 76 5.60 9.56 -7.80
C TRP A 76 6.84 9.19 -8.64
N ILE A 77 7.68 8.27 -8.16
CA ILE A 77 8.85 7.81 -8.93
C ILE A 77 8.41 7.14 -10.24
N TRP A 78 7.37 6.30 -10.24
CA TRP A 78 6.86 5.68 -11.47
C TRP A 78 6.26 6.70 -12.44
N GLY A 79 5.58 7.74 -11.93
CA GLY A 79 5.04 8.83 -12.74
C GLY A 79 6.13 9.75 -13.31
N VAL A 80 7.19 10.04 -12.54
CA VAL A 80 8.35 10.81 -13.01
C VAL A 80 9.18 10.01 -14.02
N LEU A 81 9.25 8.68 -13.88
CA LEU A 81 9.90 7.77 -14.84
C LEU A 81 9.02 7.43 -16.07
N GLY A 82 7.82 8.01 -16.18
CA GLY A 82 6.97 7.91 -17.37
C GLY A 82 6.27 6.56 -17.57
N VAL A 83 6.16 5.72 -16.54
CA VAL A 83 5.64 4.35 -16.69
C VAL A 83 4.12 4.24 -16.42
N LEU A 84 3.50 5.20 -15.73
CA LEU A 84 2.04 5.22 -15.50
C LEU A 84 1.49 6.65 -15.62
N PRO A 85 0.39 6.88 -16.37
CA PRO A 85 -0.24 8.18 -16.44
C PRO A 85 -0.84 8.53 -15.07
N PHE A 86 -0.52 9.71 -14.58
CA PHE A 86 -1.13 10.30 -13.39
C PHE A 86 -2.62 10.57 -13.65
N PHE A 87 -3.51 9.63 -13.32
CA PHE A 87 -4.96 9.86 -13.24
C PHE A 87 -5.60 9.07 -12.10
#